data_AF-A0A0F2JBT5-F1
#
_entry.id   AF-A0A0F2JBT5-F1
#
_cell.length_a   1.000
_cell.length_b   1.000
_cell.length_c   1.000
_cell.angle_alpha   90.00
_cell.angle_beta   90.00
_cell.angle_gamma   90.00
#
_symmetry.space_group_name_H-M   'P 1'
#
loop_
_entity.id
_entity.type
_entity.pdbx_description
1 polymer ?
#
loop_
_entity_poly.entity_id
_entity_poly.type
_entity_poly.pdbx_seq_one_letter_code
_entity_poly.pdbx_strand_id
1 'polypeptide(L)' 'MKTCHNCGLGIEDSNDLVSCFKYKTLSNSQEEKTDCLYYIEKIIEDGEPLPPIQHLLLVEQELGKGKMKISINNGLRM' A
#
# COMPACT_ATOMS: atom_id res chain seq x y z
N MET A 1 -15.67 12.78 7.64
CA MET A 1 -14.30 12.70 8.17
C MET A 1 -13.44 11.98 7.13
N LYS A 2 -12.17 12.35 6.96
CA LYS A 2 -11.27 11.63 6.04
C LYS A 2 -10.79 10.36 6.75
N THR A 3 -11.12 9.19 6.22
CA THR A 3 -10.72 7.87 6.72
C THR A 3 -9.49 7.36 5.96
N CYS A 4 -8.74 6.39 6.51
CA CYS A 4 -7.55 5.84 5.84
C CYS A 4 -7.90 5.20 4.48
N HIS A 5 -9.15 4.74 4.33
CA HIS A 5 -9.75 4.25 3.08
C HIS A 5 -9.52 5.21 1.91
N ASN A 6 -9.41 6.52 2.16
CA ASN A 6 -9.11 7.54 1.15
C ASN A 6 -7.60 7.62 0.82
N CYS A 7 -6.93 6.46 0.74
CA CYS A 7 -5.53 6.27 0.34
C CYS A 7 -4.51 7.01 1.22
N GLY A 8 -4.64 6.88 2.55
CA GLY A 8 -3.82 7.57 3.53
C GLY A 8 -2.75 6.72 4.22
N LEU A 9 -1.97 5.93 3.45
CA LEU A 9 -0.92 5.01 3.90
C LEU A 9 -1.22 4.33 5.26
N GLY A 10 -1.98 3.24 5.19
CA GLY A 10 -2.36 2.46 6.34
C GLY A 10 -1.25 1.49 6.72
N ILE A 11 -0.78 1.59 7.96
CA ILE A 11 0.20 0.66 8.55
C ILE A 11 -0.54 -0.12 9.64
N GLU A 12 -0.56 -1.44 9.53
CA GLU A 12 -1.12 -2.29 10.57
C GLU A 12 -0.34 -2.11 11.89
N ASP A 13 -1.07 -1.86 12.97
CA ASP A 13 -0.55 -1.81 14.32
C ASP A 13 -0.97 -3.06 15.10
N SER A 14 -0.56 -3.14 16.36
CA SER A 14 -0.88 -4.29 17.20
C SER A 14 -2.38 -4.26 17.53
N ASN A 15 -3.06 -5.41 17.46
CA ASN A 15 -4.50 -5.60 17.73
C ASN A 15 -5.48 -5.23 16.59
N ASP A 16 -5.18 -5.63 15.35
CA ASP A 16 -6.11 -5.47 14.20
C ASP A 16 -6.48 -4.01 13.87
N LEU A 17 -5.70 -3.05 14.35
CA LEU A 17 -5.86 -1.63 14.06
C LEU A 17 -4.91 -1.20 12.95
N VAL A 18 -5.31 -0.19 12.20
CA VAL A 18 -4.49 0.46 11.16
C VAL A 18 -4.28 1.91 11.55
N SER A 19 -3.01 2.30 11.61
CA SER A 19 -2.59 3.69 11.76
C SER A 19 -2.47 4.33 10.39
N CYS A 20 -3.27 5.37 10.18
CA CYS A 20 -3.28 6.16 8.96
C CYS A 20 -2.25 7.28 9.04
N PHE A 21 -1.17 7.18 8.27
CA PHE A 21 -0.11 8.19 8.32
C PHE A 21 -0.59 9.57 7.85
N LYS A 22 -1.42 9.63 6.80
CA LYS A 22 -1.86 10.89 6.18
C LYS A 22 -2.88 11.66 7.02
N TYR A 23 -3.83 10.95 7.62
CA TYR A 23 -4.94 11.57 8.35
C TYR A 23 -4.78 11.48 9.88
N LYS A 24 -3.73 10.77 10.37
CA LYS A 24 -3.46 10.55 11.79
C LYS A 24 -4.66 9.96 12.53
N THR A 25 -5.34 9.01 11.89
CA THR A 25 -6.51 8.30 12.42
C THR A 25 -6.19 6.83 12.66
N LEU A 26 -6.87 6.21 13.62
CA LEU A 26 -6.87 4.77 13.82
C LEU A 26 -8.18 4.20 13.23
N SER A 27 -8.06 3.12 12.47
CA SER A 27 -9.18 2.46 11.78
C SER A 27 -9.05 0.94 11.89
N ASN A 28 -10.11 0.19 11.61
CA ASN A 28 -10.07 -1.27 11.65
C ASN A 28 -9.32 -1.81 10.41
N SER A 29 -8.41 -2.76 10.61
CA SER A 29 -7.55 -3.31 9.55
C SER A 29 -8.30 -4.04 8.43
N GLN A 30 -9.43 -4.67 8.74
CA GLN A 30 -10.14 -5.52 7.77
C GLN A 30 -10.77 -4.70 6.65
N GLU A 31 -11.36 -3.54 6.96
CA GLU A 31 -12.03 -2.70 5.96
C GLU A 31 -10.99 -1.91 5.12
N GLU A 32 -9.86 -1.54 5.74
CA GLU A 32 -8.80 -0.75 5.10
C GLU A 32 -7.96 -1.56 4.09
N LYS A 33 -7.75 -2.86 4.36
CA LYS A 33 -7.01 -3.79 3.49
C LYS A 33 -7.58 -3.87 2.07
N THR A 34 -8.90 -3.78 1.93
CA THR A 34 -9.58 -3.98 0.65
C THR A 34 -9.78 -2.70 -0.16
N ASP A 35 -9.84 -1.54 0.50
CA ASP A 35 -10.24 -0.29 -0.14
C ASP A 35 -9.08 0.69 -0.42
N CYS A 36 -7.90 0.45 0.16
CA CYS A 36 -6.76 1.36 0.09
C CYS A 36 -5.62 0.78 -0.76
N LEU A 37 -5.35 1.37 -1.93
CA LEU A 37 -4.23 0.99 -2.80
C LEU A 37 -2.85 1.21 -2.17
N TYR A 38 -2.79 2.01 -1.11
CA TYR A 38 -1.58 2.32 -0.34
C TYR A 38 -1.58 1.66 1.04
N TYR A 39 -2.47 0.70 1.27
CA TYR A 39 -2.38 -0.16 2.44
C TYR A 39 -1.15 -1.06 2.28
N ILE A 40 -0.38 -1.19 3.37
CA ILE A 40 0.74 -2.11 3.43
C ILE A 40 0.84 -2.69 4.84
N GLU A 41 1.10 -3.99 4.91
CA GLU A 41 1.35 -4.65 6.19
C GLU A 41 2.61 -4.07 6.82
N LYS A 42 2.68 -4.05 8.15
CA LYS A 42 3.85 -3.54 8.88
C LYS A 42 5.07 -4.39 8.55
N ILE A 43 6.05 -3.78 7.89
CA ILE A 43 7.32 -4.46 7.59
C ILE A 43 8.34 -4.12 8.68
N ILE A 44 8.99 -5.15 9.21
CA ILE A 44 10.06 -5.03 10.20
C ILE A 44 11.40 -5.36 9.53
N GLU A 45 12.35 -4.44 9.56
CA GLU A 45 13.73 -4.63 9.11
C GLU A 45 14.69 -4.26 10.25
N ASP A 46 15.69 -5.11 10.50
CA ASP A 46 16.65 -4.95 11.61
C ASP A 46 16.02 -4.75 13.00
N GLY A 47 14.81 -5.31 13.20
CA GLY A 47 14.05 -5.19 14.45
C GLY A 47 13.22 -3.91 14.57
N GLU A 48 13.30 -3.00 13.60
CA GLU A 48 12.59 -1.74 13.57
C GLU A 48 11.51 -1.72 12.47
N PRO A 49 10.36 -1.06 12.69
CA PRO A 49 9.37 -0.89 11.63
C PRO A 49 9.88 0.06 10.56
N LEU A 50 9.66 -0.30 9.31
CA LEU A 50 10.04 0.54 8.18
C LEU A 50 9.37 1.93 8.28
N PRO A 51 10.09 3.02 8.04
CA PRO A 51 9.51 4.35 7.89
C PRO A 51 8.35 4.43 6.88
N PRO A 52 7.33 5.28 7.13
CA PRO A 52 6.21 5.48 6.20
C PRO A 52 6.61 5.87 4.78
N ILE A 53 7.72 6.62 4.63
CA ILE A 53 8.23 6.99 3.30
C ILE A 53 8.76 5.79 2.51
N GLN A 54 9.37 4.82 3.19
CA GLN A 54 9.87 3.60 2.54
C GLN A 54 8.71 2.68 2.16
N HIS A 55 7.69 2.59 3.01
CA HIS A 55 6.43 1.92 2.69
C HIS A 55 5.76 2.51 1.44
N LEU A 56 5.71 3.84 1.30
CA LEU A 56 5.17 4.49 0.11
C LEU A 56 5.95 4.08 -1.16
N LEU A 57 7.28 4.11 -1.10
CA LEU A 57 8.13 3.74 -2.24
C LEU A 57 7.89 2.29 -2.68
N LEU A 58 7.70 1.37 -1.73
CA LEU A 58 7.41 -0.04 -2.02
C LEU A 58 6.06 -0.18 -2.72
N VAL A 59 5.01 0.47 -2.21
CA VAL A 59 3.68 0.47 -2.86
C VAL A 59 3.77 1.03 -4.28
N GLU A 60 4.44 2.17 -4.47
CA GLU A 60 4.58 2.79 -5.80
C GLU A 60 5.32 1.88 -6.79
N GLN A 61 6.34 1.14 -6.33
CA GLN A 61 7.02 0.13 -7.14
C GLN A 61 6.07 -1.00 -7.55
N GLU A 62 5.26 -1.53 -6.63
CA GLU A 62 4.30 -2.61 -6.92
C GLU A 62 3.21 -2.13 -7.90
N LEU A 63 2.64 -0.95 -7.67
CA LEU A 63 1.69 -0.31 -8.59
C LEU A 63 2.32 -0.04 -9.97
N GLY A 64 3.61 0.30 -10.01
CA GLY A 64 4.39 0.48 -11.23
C GLY A 64 4.64 -0.83 -11.99
N LYS A 65 4.95 -1.93 -11.30
CA LYS A 65 5.11 -3.27 -11.89
C LYS A 65 3.81 -3.76 -12.55
N GLY A 66 2.66 -3.45 -11.95
CA GLY A 66 1.34 -3.76 -12.52
C GLY A 66 1.06 -3.10 -13.87
N LYS A 67 1.76 -2.02 -14.23
CA LYS A 67 1.61 -1.35 -15.54
C LYS A 67 2.39 -2.01 -16.67
N MET A 68 3.13 -3.09 -16.42
CA MET A 68 3.98 -3.75 -17.43
C MET A 68 3.48 -5.14 -17.83
N LYS A 69 2.27 -5.23 -18.38
CA LYS A 69 1.85 -6.35 -19.27
C LYS A 69 0.90 -5.86 -20.36
N ILE A 70 1.43 -5.18 -21.37
CA ILE A 70 0.88 -5.30 -22.73
C ILE A 70 1.79 -6.27 -23.47
N SER A 71 1.41 -7.54 -23.48
CA SER A 71 1.93 -8.49 -24.46
C SER A 71 1.31 -8.10 -25.79
N ILE A 72 2.06 -7.38 -26.63
CA ILE A 72 1.68 -7.20 -28.03
C ILE A 72 2.03 -8.50 -28.74
N ASN A 73 1.21 -9.54 -28.54
CA ASN A 73 1.07 -10.62 -29.51
C ASN A 73 0.23 -10.05 -30.66
N ASN A 74 0.84 -9.28 -31.55
CA ASN A 74 0.26 -9.09 -32.88
C ASN A 74 1.38 -8.91 -33.90
N GLY A 75 1.46 -9.86 -34.83
CA GLY A 75 2.62 -10.16 -35.64
C GLY A 75 3.20 -8.97 -36.41
N LEU A 76 4.51 -8.82 -36.31
CA LEU A 76 5.28 -8.08 -37.30
C LEU A 76 5.72 -9.06 -38.38
N ARG A 77 4.92 -9.16 -39.44
CA ARG A 77 5.40 -9.65 -40.74
C ARG A 77 6.36 -8.59 -41.29
N MET A 78 7.61 -8.96 -41.49
CA MET A 78 8.46 -8.41 -42.55
C MET A 78 8.70 -9.53 -43.56
#